data_AF-A0A2V8CA41-F1
#
_entry.id   AF-A0A2V8CA41-F1
#
_cell.length_a   1.000
_cell.length_b   1.000
_cell.length_c   1.000
_cell.angle_alpha   90.00
_cell.angle_beta   90.00
_cell.angle_gamma   90.00
#
_symmetry.space_group_name_H-M   'P 1'
#
loop_
_entity.id
_entity.type
_entity.pdbx_description
1 polymer ?
#
loop_
_entity_poly.entity_id
_entity_poly.type
_entity_poly.pdbx_seq_one_letter_code
_entity_poly.pdbx_strand_id
1 'polypeptide(L)'
;ELVAWIIGWDLILEYALGAATVAVGWSGHLTSFLHDFLGISIPPTFAAAPCTLINTAGCSPDAIINLPAVLITAAVTVLIVIGIKESANVNTAIVLVKVAVVVIVILGGAAYINTANWHPFIPENTGRFGEYGWSGVLRGAGVIFFAYIGFDAVSVAAQEAKNPQKDMPIGILGSLVVCTIF
;
A
#
# COMPACT_ATOMS: atom_id res chain seq x y z
N GLU A 1 14.11 -28.29 -7.57
CA GLU A 1 12.75 -28.47 -8.11
C GLU A 1 11.68 -28.15 -7.07
N LEU A 2 11.58 -28.90 -5.96
CA LEU A 2 10.59 -28.65 -4.88
C LEU A 2 10.62 -27.21 -4.33
N VAL A 3 11.81 -26.67 -4.03
CA VAL A 3 11.96 -25.30 -3.49
C VAL A 3 11.42 -24.24 -4.46
N ALA A 4 11.69 -24.38 -5.76
CA ALA A 4 11.20 -23.44 -6.77
C ALA A 4 9.67 -23.49 -6.92
N TRP A 5 9.08 -24.69 -6.78
CA TRP A 5 7.62 -24.86 -6.81
C TRP A 5 6.95 -24.19 -5.60
N ILE A 6 7.52 -24.33 -4.40
CA ILE A 6 7.02 -23.67 -3.19
C ILE A 6 7.06 -22.15 -3.35
N ILE A 7 8.20 -21.60 -3.78
CA ILE A 7 8.35 -20.16 -4.02
C ILE A 7 7.36 -19.66 -5.07
N GLY A 8 7.12 -20.43 -6.14
CA GLY A 8 6.16 -20.06 -7.17
C GLY A 8 4.73 -19.90 -6.64
N TRP A 9 4.26 -20.83 -5.80
CA TRP A 9 2.95 -20.72 -5.17
C TRP A 9 2.87 -19.59 -4.14
N ASP A 10 3.95 -19.38 -3.38
CA ASP A 10 4.06 -18.29 -2.41
C ASP A 10 3.92 -16.93 -3.10
N LEU A 11 4.65 -16.69 -4.19
CA LEU A 11 4.57 -15.45 -4.97
C LEU A 11 3.17 -15.23 -5.55
N ILE A 12 2.50 -16.27 -6.07
CA ILE A 12 1.14 -16.12 -6.60
C ILE A 12 0.18 -15.63 -5.50
N LEU A 13 0.29 -16.19 -4.30
CA LEU A 13 -0.53 -15.78 -3.16
C LEU A 13 -0.17 -14.39 -2.66
N GLU A 14 1.12 -14.05 -2.62
CA GLU A 14 1.62 -12.74 -2.24
C GLU A 14 1.08 -11.65 -3.16
N TYR A 15 1.20 -11.80 -4.48
CA TYR A 15 0.69 -10.84 -5.45
C TYR A 15 -0.84 -10.71 -5.40
N ALA A 16 -1.57 -11.82 -5.20
CA ALA A 16 -3.02 -11.79 -5.06
C ALA A 16 -3.46 -11.02 -3.80
N LEU A 17 -2.83 -11.29 -2.66
CA LEU A 17 -3.11 -10.60 -1.39
C LEU A 17 -2.69 -9.12 -1.46
N GLY A 18 -1.56 -8.83 -2.08
CA GLY A 18 -1.05 -7.49 -2.31
C GLY A 18 -2.02 -6.64 -3.13
N ALA A 19 -2.47 -7.17 -4.27
CA ALA A 19 -3.46 -6.50 -5.12
C ALA A 19 -4.77 -6.20 -4.37
N ALA A 20 -5.28 -7.17 -3.59
CA ALA A 20 -6.48 -6.98 -2.79
C ALA A 20 -6.30 -5.87 -1.72
N THR A 21 -5.15 -5.87 -1.03
CA THR A 21 -4.84 -4.87 0.01
C THR A 21 -4.74 -3.47 -0.58
N VAL A 22 -4.09 -3.32 -1.74
CA VAL A 22 -4.00 -2.04 -2.46
C VAL A 22 -5.38 -1.55 -2.91
N ALA A 23 -6.24 -2.43 -3.41
CA ALA A 23 -7.61 -2.08 -3.80
C ALA A 23 -8.46 -1.58 -2.62
N VAL A 24 -8.29 -2.20 -1.43
CA VAL A 24 -8.95 -1.75 -0.20
C VAL A 24 -8.44 -0.38 0.24
N GLY A 25 -7.12 -0.15 0.21
CA GLY A 25 -6.54 1.17 0.51
C GLY A 25 -7.03 2.26 -0.43
N TRP A 26 -7.07 1.96 -1.74
CA TRP A 26 -7.60 2.87 -2.76
C TRP A 26 -9.08 3.19 -2.52
N SER A 27 -9.89 2.19 -2.18
CA SER A 27 -11.31 2.37 -1.84
C SER A 27 -11.50 3.35 -0.68
N GLY A 28 -10.67 3.26 0.37
CA GLY A 28 -10.72 4.17 1.51
C GLY A 28 -10.42 5.63 1.14
N HIS A 29 -9.44 5.86 0.25
CA HIS A 29 -9.16 7.20 -0.27
C HIS A 29 -10.31 7.72 -1.14
N LEU A 30 -10.89 6.88 -2.00
CA LEU A 30 -12.03 7.27 -2.82
C LEU A 30 -13.24 7.63 -1.96
N THR A 31 -13.59 6.81 -0.96
CA THR A 31 -14.75 7.08 -0.10
C THR A 31 -14.58 8.36 0.71
N SER A 32 -13.36 8.61 1.23
CA SER A 32 -13.02 9.86 1.90
C SER A 32 -13.15 11.06 0.95
N PHE A 33 -12.64 10.94 -0.28
CA PHE A 33 -12.76 11.99 -1.29
C PHE A 33 -14.21 12.29 -1.68
N LEU A 34 -15.03 11.25 -1.90
CA LEU A 34 -16.45 11.40 -2.23
C LEU A 34 -17.23 12.07 -1.09
N HIS A 35 -16.92 11.70 0.15
CA HIS A 35 -17.53 12.29 1.33
C HIS A 35 -17.14 13.76 1.49
N ASP A 36 -15.85 14.07 1.47
CA ASP A 36 -15.34 15.40 1.84
C ASP A 36 -15.52 16.45 0.72
N PHE A 37 -15.43 16.05 -0.55
CA PHE A 37 -15.51 17.00 -1.67
C PHE A 37 -16.87 17.01 -2.36
N LEU A 38 -17.57 15.88 -2.44
CA LEU A 38 -18.84 15.76 -3.16
C LEU A 38 -20.04 15.61 -2.22
N GLY A 39 -19.83 15.44 -0.91
CA GLY A 39 -20.89 15.18 0.06
C GLY A 39 -21.58 13.83 -0.15
N ILE A 40 -21.00 12.93 -0.96
CA ILE A 40 -21.58 11.62 -1.27
C ILE A 40 -21.05 10.62 -0.25
N SER A 41 -21.87 10.33 0.76
CA SER A 41 -21.58 9.27 1.73
C SER A 41 -22.00 7.90 1.17
N ILE A 42 -21.03 7.06 0.83
CA ILE A 42 -21.31 5.65 0.53
C ILE A 42 -21.61 4.94 1.86
N PRO A 43 -22.75 4.24 1.99
CA PRO A 43 -23.09 3.53 3.22
C PRO A 43 -21.96 2.57 3.65
N PRO A 44 -21.64 2.47 4.95
CA PRO A 44 -20.60 1.56 5.46
C PRO A 44 -20.81 0.10 5.05
N THR A 45 -22.05 -0.29 4.78
CA THR A 45 -22.43 -1.62 4.27
C THR A 45 -21.76 -2.00 2.95
N PHE A 46 -21.50 -1.00 2.09
CA PHE A 46 -20.92 -1.16 0.75
C PHE A 46 -19.50 -0.57 0.62
N ALA A 47 -19.01 0.13 1.64
CA ALA A 47 -17.69 0.78 1.63
C ALA A 47 -16.66 0.05 2.51
N ALA A 48 -17.07 -0.92 3.32
CA ALA A 48 -16.21 -1.65 4.23
C ALA A 48 -16.27 -3.17 3.98
N ALA A 49 -15.16 -3.85 4.24
CA ALA A 49 -15.11 -5.31 4.18
C ALA A 49 -15.82 -5.92 5.41
N PRO A 50 -16.35 -7.16 5.31
CA PRO A 50 -16.85 -7.89 6.48
C PRO A 50 -15.83 -7.90 7.60
N CYS A 51 -16.28 -7.69 8.84
CA CYS A 51 -15.40 -7.63 10.01
C CYS A 51 -14.39 -6.48 10.01
N THR A 52 -14.67 -5.37 9.32
CA THR A 52 -13.94 -4.12 9.59
C THR A 52 -14.20 -3.73 11.04
N LEU A 53 -13.15 -3.60 11.84
CA LEU A 53 -13.23 -3.24 13.26
C LEU A 53 -13.62 -1.77 13.39
N ILE A 54 -14.92 -1.51 13.57
CA ILE A 54 -15.40 -0.18 13.94
C ILE A 54 -15.45 -0.16 15.47
N ASN A 55 -14.37 0.35 16.09
CA ASN A 55 -14.09 0.36 17.52
C ASN A 55 -13.67 -0.98 18.16
N THR A 56 -13.08 -0.87 19.35
CA THR A 56 -12.44 -1.91 20.18
C THR A 56 -13.37 -3.04 20.67
N ALA A 57 -14.55 -3.24 20.07
CA ALA A 57 -15.59 -4.14 20.57
C ALA A 57 -16.31 -4.98 19.50
N GLY A 58 -15.65 -5.30 18.38
CA GLY A 58 -16.09 -6.39 17.49
C GLY A 58 -16.27 -6.01 16.01
N CYS A 59 -16.56 -7.03 15.20
CA CYS A 59 -16.88 -6.87 13.78
C CYS A 59 -18.14 -6.02 13.61
N SER A 60 -18.11 -5.00 12.74
CA SER A 60 -19.35 -4.34 12.35
C SER A 60 -20.24 -5.33 11.59
N PRO A 61 -21.46 -5.63 12.10
CA PRO A 61 -22.36 -6.61 11.49
C PRO A 61 -22.93 -6.15 10.15
N ASP A 62 -22.85 -4.85 9.85
CA ASP A 62 -23.47 -4.26 8.66
C ASP A 62 -22.54 -4.19 7.44
N ALA A 63 -21.23 -4.41 7.58
CA ALA A 63 -20.29 -4.39 6.46
C ALA A 63 -20.36 -5.70 5.67
N ILE A 64 -20.88 -5.66 4.44
CA ILE A 64 -21.10 -6.86 3.62
C ILE A 64 -20.02 -7.00 2.55
N ILE A 65 -19.67 -5.91 1.88
CA ILE A 65 -18.72 -5.93 0.76
C ILE A 65 -18.11 -4.56 0.54
N ASN A 66 -16.81 -4.53 0.21
CA ASN A 66 -16.15 -3.31 -0.23
C ASN A 66 -16.37 -3.14 -1.75
N LEU A 67 -17.51 -2.56 -2.12
CA LEU A 67 -17.91 -2.41 -3.52
C LEU A 67 -16.91 -1.56 -4.33
N PRO A 68 -16.40 -0.42 -3.85
CA PRO A 68 -15.40 0.35 -4.61
C PRO A 68 -14.10 -0.44 -4.87
N ALA A 69 -13.64 -1.25 -3.90
CA ALA A 69 -12.47 -2.11 -4.09
C ALA A 69 -12.71 -3.19 -5.15
N VAL A 70 -13.91 -3.79 -5.17
CA VAL A 70 -14.31 -4.76 -6.21
C VAL A 70 -14.35 -4.08 -7.59
N LEU A 71 -14.94 -2.88 -7.67
CA LEU A 71 -15.06 -2.15 -8.92
C LEU A 71 -13.70 -1.76 -9.50
N ILE A 72 -12.77 -1.24 -8.69
CA ILE A 72 -11.43 -0.90 -9.19
C ILE A 72 -10.65 -2.16 -9.60
N THR A 73 -10.78 -3.26 -8.87
CA THR A 73 -10.14 -4.54 -9.22
C THR A 73 -10.67 -5.06 -10.56
N ALA A 74 -11.98 -5.03 -10.77
CA ALA A 74 -12.59 -5.42 -12.04
C ALA A 74 -12.15 -4.48 -13.18
N ALA A 75 -12.12 -3.16 -12.94
CA ALA A 75 -11.68 -2.18 -13.93
C ALA A 75 -10.23 -2.40 -14.36
N VAL A 76 -9.31 -2.58 -13.40
CA VAL A 76 -7.90 -2.89 -13.67
C VAL A 76 -7.76 -4.23 -14.39
N THR A 77 -8.55 -5.24 -14.02
CA THR A 77 -8.56 -6.54 -14.71
C THR A 77 -8.98 -6.40 -16.17
N VAL A 78 -10.06 -5.69 -16.46
CA VAL A 78 -10.52 -5.42 -17.84
C VAL A 78 -9.44 -4.70 -18.63
N LEU A 79 -8.82 -3.69 -18.03
CA LEU A 79 -7.75 -2.93 -18.66
C LEU A 79 -6.50 -3.79 -18.95
N ILE A 80 -6.14 -4.73 -18.08
CA ILE A 80 -5.04 -5.69 -18.32
C ILE A 80 -5.43 -6.67 -19.44
N VAL A 81 -6.68 -7.17 -19.48
CA VAL A 81 -7.17 -8.11 -20.51
C VAL A 81 -7.21 -7.46 -21.90
N ILE A 82 -7.59 -6.19 -21.99
CA ILE A 82 -7.56 -5.43 -23.25
C ILE A 82 -6.11 -5.21 -23.72
N GLY A 83 -5.17 -5.14 -22.78
CA GLY A 83 -3.75 -4.96 -23.03
C GLY A 83 -3.41 -3.48 -23.21
N ILE A 84 -2.60 -2.95 -22.30
CA ILE A 84 -2.04 -1.60 -22.44
C ILE A 84 -0.62 -1.74 -22.99
N LYS A 85 -0.33 -1.07 -24.11
CA LYS A 85 1.06 -0.73 -24.44
C LYS A 85 1.42 0.52 -23.63
N GLU A 86 1.90 0.29 -22.41
CA GLU A 86 2.41 1.33 -21.55
C GLU A 86 3.58 2.06 -22.24
N SER A 87 3.58 3.39 -22.15
CA SER A 87 4.70 4.23 -22.58
C SER A 87 5.55 4.53 -21.35
N ALA A 88 6.86 4.30 -21.40
CA ALA A 88 7.78 4.60 -20.29
C ALA A 88 7.65 6.04 -19.77
N ASN A 89 7.25 6.98 -20.64
CA ASN A 89 7.01 8.38 -20.28
C ASN A 89 5.75 8.54 -19.40
N VAL A 90 4.69 7.77 -19.64
CA VAL A 90 3.47 7.80 -18.84
C VAL A 90 3.75 7.26 -17.44
N ASN A 91 4.42 6.10 -17.35
CA ASN A 91 4.85 5.55 -16.07
C ASN A 91 5.71 6.54 -15.27
N THR A 92 6.69 7.17 -15.93
CA THR A 92 7.54 8.19 -15.30
C THR A 92 6.72 9.38 -14.78
N ALA A 93 5.76 9.88 -15.56
CA ALA A 93 4.89 10.97 -15.12
C ALA A 93 4.07 10.59 -13.87
N ILE A 94 3.49 9.39 -13.83
CA ILE A 94 2.72 8.90 -12.68
C ILE A 94 3.61 8.80 -11.43
N VAL A 95 4.83 8.28 -11.57
CA VAL A 95 5.79 8.19 -10.46
C VAL A 95 6.16 9.58 -9.94
N LEU A 96 6.44 10.53 -10.84
CA LEU A 96 6.75 11.92 -10.45
C LEU A 96 5.60 12.57 -9.69
N VAL A 97 4.34 12.35 -10.11
CA VAL A 97 3.17 12.85 -9.37
C VAL A 97 3.10 12.24 -7.97
N LYS A 98 3.30 10.92 -7.82
CA LYS A 98 3.30 10.26 -6.51
C LYS A 98 4.36 10.85 -5.57
N VAL A 99 5.60 10.97 -6.05
CA VAL A 99 6.71 11.54 -5.27
C VAL A 99 6.43 13.00 -4.91
N ALA A 100 5.90 13.79 -5.85
CA ALA A 100 5.57 15.19 -5.61
C ALA A 100 4.52 15.34 -4.49
N VAL A 101 3.47 14.51 -4.48
CA VAL A 101 2.45 14.52 -3.42
C VAL A 101 3.09 14.24 -2.05
N VAL A 102 3.95 13.23 -1.95
CA VAL A 102 4.66 12.89 -0.69
C VAL A 102 5.50 14.08 -0.22
N VAL A 103 6.29 14.67 -1.11
CA VAL A 103 7.14 15.84 -0.79
C VAL A 103 6.30 17.02 -0.32
N ILE A 104 5.16 17.30 -0.97
CA ILE A 104 4.25 18.38 -0.57
C ILE A 104 3.71 18.14 0.84
N VAL A 105 3.31 16.90 1.16
CA VAL A 105 2.81 16.56 2.51
C VAL A 105 3.91 16.70 3.56
N ILE A 106 5.14 16.26 3.27
CA ILE A 106 6.27 16.39 4.20
C ILE A 106 6.59 17.87 4.45
N LEU A 107 6.75 18.67 3.39
CA LEU A 107 7.12 20.08 3.51
C LEU A 107 5.99 20.92 4.12
N GLY A 108 4.74 20.67 3.73
CA GLY A 108 3.57 21.34 4.28
C GLY A 108 3.31 20.95 5.74
N GLY A 109 3.45 19.66 6.06
CA GLY A 109 3.29 19.13 7.41
C GLY A 109 4.38 19.55 8.38
N ALA A 110 5.61 19.81 7.88
CA ALA A 110 6.75 20.22 8.70
C ALA A 110 6.46 21.47 9.55
N ALA A 111 5.70 22.43 9.01
CA ALA A 111 5.32 23.65 9.73
C ALA A 111 4.29 23.42 10.86
N TYR A 112 3.57 22.29 10.84
CA TYR A 112 2.54 21.94 11.82
C TYR A 112 3.00 20.89 12.84
N ILE A 113 4.30 20.57 12.88
CA ILE A 113 4.85 19.60 13.84
C ILE A 113 4.76 20.16 15.26
N ASN A 114 3.97 19.50 16.11
CA ASN A 114 3.95 19.75 17.54
C ASN A 114 4.80 18.69 18.26
N THR A 115 5.94 19.10 18.81
CA THR A 115 6.89 18.21 19.51
C THR A 115 6.31 17.59 20.79
N ALA A 116 5.22 18.15 21.34
CA ALA A 116 4.51 17.53 22.45
C ALA A 116 3.92 16.16 22.07
N ASN A 117 3.53 15.96 20.81
CA ASN A 117 3.00 14.67 20.32
C ASN A 117 4.08 13.57 20.25
N TRP A 118 5.36 13.90 20.42
CA TRP A 118 6.44 12.91 20.49
C TRP A 118 6.61 12.29 21.87
N HIS A 119 5.84 12.73 22.87
CA HIS A 119 5.96 12.25 24.24
C HIS A 119 4.66 11.59 24.70
N PRO A 120 4.70 10.29 25.09
CA PRO A 120 5.85 9.38 25.07
C PRO A 120 6.16 8.86 23.66
N PHE A 121 7.44 8.86 23.25
CA PHE A 121 7.85 8.44 21.90
C PHE A 121 7.57 6.95 21.67
N ILE A 122 7.82 6.15 22.70
CA ILE A 122 7.37 4.76 22.78
C ILE A 122 6.48 4.70 24.02
N PRO A 123 5.14 4.58 23.86
CA PRO A 123 4.25 4.37 24.99
C PRO A 123 4.60 3.10 25.75
N GLU A 124 4.32 3.07 27.05
CA GLU A 124 4.58 1.89 27.87
C GLU A 124 3.75 0.70 27.42
N ASN A 125 4.31 -0.51 27.55
CA ASN A 125 3.60 -1.73 27.18
C ASN A 125 2.43 -1.97 28.15
N THR A 126 1.26 -2.30 27.62
CA THR A 126 0.01 -2.50 28.40
C THR A 126 -0.05 -3.86 29.12
N GLY A 127 1.04 -4.62 29.14
CA GLY A 127 1.11 -6.00 29.62
C GLY A 127 0.74 -7.05 28.57
N ARG A 128 0.46 -6.63 27.33
CA ARG A 128 0.16 -7.51 26.19
C ARG A 128 1.28 -7.45 25.15
N PHE A 129 1.69 -8.60 24.66
CA PHE A 129 2.66 -8.68 23.58
C PHE A 129 2.09 -8.05 22.30
N GLY A 130 2.81 -7.09 21.73
CA GLY A 130 2.39 -6.39 20.51
C GLY A 130 1.47 -5.19 20.75
N GLU A 131 1.28 -4.75 22.00
CA GLU A 131 0.65 -3.46 22.34
C GLU A 131 1.68 -2.57 23.03
N TYR A 132 2.21 -1.59 22.27
CA TYR A 132 3.23 -0.61 22.69
C TYR A 132 4.51 -1.24 23.32
N GLY A 133 5.42 -0.41 23.82
CA GLY A 133 6.80 -0.80 24.08
C GLY A 133 7.51 -1.33 22.83
N TRP A 134 8.67 -1.97 23.01
CA TRP A 134 9.43 -2.57 21.90
C TRP A 134 8.67 -3.68 21.17
N SER A 135 7.84 -4.44 21.87
CA SER A 135 7.00 -5.46 21.24
C SER A 135 5.98 -4.86 20.26
N GLY A 136 5.42 -3.68 20.57
CA GLY A 136 4.55 -2.93 19.67
C GLY A 136 5.30 -2.39 18.46
N VAL A 137 6.52 -1.91 18.63
CA VAL A 137 7.40 -1.47 17.51
C VAL A 137 7.66 -2.63 16.54
N LEU A 138 7.99 -3.82 17.04
CA LEU A 138 8.21 -5.00 16.19
C LEU A 138 6.95 -5.42 15.44
N ARG A 139 5.79 -5.39 16.09
CA ARG A 139 4.50 -5.66 15.42
C ARG A 139 4.22 -4.60 14.34
N GLY A 140 4.44 -3.33 14.65
CA GLY A 140 4.27 -2.23 13.70
C GLY A 140 5.21 -2.33 12.50
N ALA A 141 6.47 -2.72 12.73
CA ALA A 141 7.43 -2.98 11.65
C ALA A 141 6.94 -4.11 10.72
N GLY A 142 6.34 -5.18 11.26
CA GLY A 142 5.72 -6.23 10.46
C GLY A 142 4.54 -5.75 9.62
N VAL A 143 3.74 -4.80 10.11
CA VAL A 143 2.64 -4.19 9.33
C VAL A 143 3.18 -3.28 8.23
N ILE A 144 4.16 -2.42 8.55
CA ILE A 144 4.76 -1.46 7.60
C ILE A 144 5.62 -2.16 6.55
N PHE A 145 6.12 -3.38 6.81
CA PHE A 145 6.86 -4.17 5.83
C PHE A 145 6.13 -4.29 4.48
N PHE A 146 4.79 -4.34 4.51
CA PHE A 146 3.96 -4.35 3.31
C PHE A 146 4.22 -3.15 2.37
N ALA A 147 4.58 -1.98 2.90
CA ALA A 147 4.90 -0.79 2.11
C ALA A 147 6.17 -0.94 1.25
N TYR A 148 7.03 -1.92 1.58
CA TYR A 148 8.26 -2.21 0.84
C TYR A 148 8.10 -3.29 -0.22
N ILE A 149 6.93 -3.92 -0.36
CA ILE A 149 6.67 -4.91 -1.40
C ILE A 149 6.58 -4.19 -2.77
N GLY A 150 7.24 -4.75 -3.79
CA GLY A 150 7.15 -4.26 -5.18
C GLY A 150 8.48 -3.82 -5.82
N PHE A 151 9.59 -3.79 -5.09
CA PHE A 151 10.92 -3.54 -5.71
C PHE A 151 11.30 -4.66 -6.70
N ASP A 152 10.79 -5.86 -6.49
CA ASP A 152 10.97 -7.03 -7.33
C ASP A 152 10.26 -6.90 -8.68
N ALA A 153 9.24 -6.02 -8.79
CA ALA A 153 8.57 -5.72 -10.06
C ALA A 153 9.53 -5.14 -11.12
N VAL A 154 10.64 -4.50 -10.70
CA VAL A 154 11.69 -4.03 -11.61
C VAL A 154 12.24 -5.20 -12.43
N SER A 155 12.29 -6.41 -11.87
CA SER A 155 12.76 -7.64 -12.54
C SER A 155 11.97 -7.97 -13.82
N VAL A 156 10.70 -7.57 -13.90
CA VAL A 156 9.84 -7.82 -15.08
C VAL A 156 10.33 -7.05 -16.30
N ALA A 157 10.93 -5.88 -16.10
CA ALA A 157 11.49 -5.05 -17.17
C ALA A 157 12.90 -5.47 -17.61
N ALA A 158 13.42 -6.60 -17.10
CA ALA A 158 14.77 -7.07 -17.44
C ALA A 158 14.99 -7.27 -18.95
N GLN A 159 13.94 -7.64 -19.69
CA GLN A 159 13.99 -7.83 -21.14
C GLN A 159 14.03 -6.51 -21.91
N GLU A 160 13.62 -5.40 -21.29
CA GLU A 160 13.60 -4.06 -21.89
C GLU A 160 14.84 -3.23 -21.50
N ALA A 161 15.58 -3.68 -20.49
CA ALA A 161 16.80 -3.02 -20.02
C ALA A 161 17.96 -3.17 -21.03
N LYS A 162 18.68 -2.09 -21.29
CA LYS A 162 19.83 -2.08 -22.22
C LYS A 162 21.01 -2.88 -21.67
N ASN A 163 21.27 -2.77 -20.37
CA ASN A 163 22.30 -3.55 -19.68
C ASN A 163 21.74 -4.16 -18.39
N PRO A 164 21.00 -5.28 -18.47
CA PRO A 164 20.29 -5.84 -17.32
C PRO A 164 21.21 -6.17 -16.14
N GLN A 165 22.47 -6.52 -16.39
CA GLN A 165 23.45 -6.87 -15.35
C GLN A 165 23.79 -5.69 -14.43
N LYS A 166 23.68 -4.45 -14.94
CA LYS A 166 23.94 -3.23 -14.17
C LYS A 166 22.67 -2.46 -13.84
N ASP A 167 21.76 -2.35 -14.80
CA ASP A 167 20.55 -1.53 -14.68
C ASP A 167 19.58 -2.12 -13.65
N MET A 168 19.47 -3.45 -13.57
CA MET A 168 18.50 -4.11 -12.69
C MET A 168 18.89 -3.98 -11.21
N PRO A 169 20.14 -4.28 -10.78
CA PRO A 169 20.53 -4.05 -9.39
C PRO A 169 20.42 -2.58 -8.97
N ILE A 170 20.78 -1.64 -9.86
CA ILE A 170 20.67 -0.20 -9.59
C ILE A 170 19.21 0.20 -9.43
N GLY A 171 18.31 -0.30 -10.28
CA GLY A 171 16.88 -0.02 -10.19
C GLY A 171 16.25 -0.55 -8.90
N ILE A 172 16.55 -1.80 -8.53
CA ILE A 172 16.02 -2.43 -7.31
C ILE A 172 16.54 -1.72 -6.06
N LEU A 173 17.85 -1.59 -5.91
CA LEU A 173 18.44 -0.97 -4.70
C LEU A 173 18.19 0.54 -4.65
N GLY A 174 18.23 1.21 -5.79
CA GLY A 174 17.98 2.64 -5.88
C GLY A 174 16.55 2.99 -5.50
N SER A 175 15.55 2.26 -6.01
CA SER A 175 14.15 2.47 -5.63
C SER A 175 13.92 2.19 -4.14
N LEU A 176 14.49 1.13 -3.60
CA LEU A 176 14.41 0.81 -2.17
C LEU A 176 14.94 1.95 -1.30
N VAL A 177 16.14 2.46 -1.59
CA VAL A 177 16.77 3.54 -0.81
C VAL A 177 15.95 4.82 -0.88
N VAL A 178 15.44 5.18 -2.07
CA VAL A 178 14.60 6.37 -2.24
C VAL A 178 13.32 6.24 -1.41
N CYS A 179 12.61 5.11 -1.48
CA CYS A 179 11.39 4.85 -0.69
C CYS A 179 11.65 4.71 0.82
N THR A 180 12.88 4.37 1.25
CA THR A 180 13.22 4.38 2.69
C THR A 180 13.42 5.80 3.22
N ILE A 181 13.90 6.72 2.38
CA ILE A 181 14.17 8.11 2.78
C ILE A 181 12.90 8.96 2.75
N PHE A 182 12.02 8.72 1.77
CA PHE A 182 10.78 9.48 1.50
C PHE A 182 9.53 8.69 1.89
#